data_AF-A0A1V5IMD8-F1
#
_entry.id   AF-A0A1V5IMD8-F1
#
_cell.length_a   1.000
_cell.length_b   1.000
_cell.length_c   1.000
_cell.angle_alpha   90.00
_cell.angle_beta   90.00
_cell.angle_gamma   90.00
#
_symmetry.space_group_name_H-M   'P 1'
#
loop_
_entity.id
_entity.type
_entity.pdbx_description
1 polymer ?
#
loop_
_entity_poly.entity_id
_entity_poly.type
_entity_poly.pdbx_seq_one_letter_code
_entity_poly.pdbx_strand_id
1 'polypeptide(L)'
;MRHNQIIKLINIITTEDAIGNQIASTTERTVYANEYYVSQSEFYNAAVADLKPEKQFEIYSYEYQDEPKLEHDGKVYNVIRTEKRGDKTRLTCERIIADETGSAKLVDHKLVQDLKALVETILADPDVTITPEDKAAYEAELVNVFVGW
;
A
#
# COMPACT_ATOMS: atom_id res chain seq x y z
N MET A 1 -24.97 -21.93 -1.51
CA MET A 1 -24.42 -20.71 -0.87
C MET A 1 -24.11 -19.73 -1.99
N ARG A 2 -24.69 -18.52 -1.95
CA ARG A 2 -24.42 -17.48 -2.96
C ARG A 2 -23.24 -16.64 -2.46
N HIS A 3 -22.20 -16.53 -3.27
CA HIS A 3 -21.11 -15.59 -3.04
C HIS A 3 -21.68 -14.17 -3.07
N ASN A 4 -21.74 -13.52 -1.92
CA ASN A 4 -22.44 -12.23 -1.78
C ASN A 4 -21.47 -11.04 -1.65
N GLN A 5 -20.16 -11.31 -1.57
CA GLN A 5 -19.15 -10.28 -1.38
C GLN A 5 -18.20 -10.27 -2.57
N ILE A 6 -17.77 -9.07 -2.94
CA ILE A 6 -16.78 -8.84 -4.00
C ILE A 6 -15.51 -8.38 -3.30
N ILE A 7 -14.41 -9.08 -3.53
CA ILE A 7 -13.09 -8.70 -3.04
C ILE A 7 -12.16 -8.47 -4.22
N LYS A 8 -11.16 -7.61 -4.05
CA LYS A 8 -10.06 -7.45 -5.01
C LYS A 8 -8.81 -8.08 -4.44
N LEU A 9 -8.27 -9.09 -5.10
CA LEU A 9 -6.96 -9.65 -4.78
C LEU A 9 -5.87 -8.74 -5.35
N ILE A 10 -4.90 -8.36 -4.54
CA ILE A 10 -3.85 -7.40 -4.90
C ILE A 10 -2.51 -8.14 -4.90
N ASN A 11 -1.93 -8.32 -6.08
CA ASN A 11 -0.58 -8.83 -6.25
C ASN A 11 0.42 -7.66 -6.32
N ILE A 12 1.60 -7.83 -5.74
CA ILE A 12 2.68 -6.84 -5.75
C ILE A 12 3.86 -7.46 -6.48
N ILE A 13 4.22 -6.90 -7.63
CA ILE A 13 5.36 -7.31 -8.44
C ILE A 13 6.41 -6.22 -8.32
N THR A 14 7.58 -6.55 -7.78
CA THR A 14 8.72 -5.64 -7.75
C THR A 14 9.60 -5.90 -8.97
N THR A 15 9.76 -4.89 -9.81
CA THR A 15 10.64 -4.91 -10.99
C THR A 15 11.79 -3.93 -10.80
N GLU A 16 12.96 -4.25 -11.33
CA GLU A 16 14.13 -3.37 -11.28
C GLU A 16 14.20 -2.55 -12.57
N ASP A 17 14.39 -1.23 -12.46
CA ASP A 17 14.63 -0.37 -13.61
C ASP A 17 16.09 -0.42 -14.08
N ALA A 18 16.40 0.22 -15.20
CA ALA A 18 17.76 0.23 -15.77
C ALA A 18 18.82 0.90 -14.87
N ILE A 19 18.42 1.53 -13.76
CA ILE A 19 19.26 2.28 -12.83
C ILE A 19 19.35 1.54 -11.47
N GLY A 20 18.66 0.40 -11.31
CA GLY A 20 18.67 -0.40 -10.09
C GLY A 20 17.60 -0.02 -9.07
N ASN A 21 16.63 0.83 -9.43
CA ASN A 21 15.52 1.15 -8.54
C ASN A 21 14.44 0.06 -8.60
N GLN A 22 13.89 -0.27 -7.43
CA GLN A 22 12.76 -1.17 -7.31
C GLN A 22 11.45 -0.43 -7.57
N ILE A 23 10.81 -0.71 -8.69
CA ILE A 23 9.46 -0.26 -9.05
C ILE A 23 8.47 -1.34 -8.63
N ALA A 24 7.64 -1.04 -7.62
CA ALA A 24 6.53 -1.88 -7.23
C ALA A 24 5.32 -1.61 -8.14
N SER A 25 4.88 -2.63 -8.88
CA SER A 25 3.65 -2.61 -9.67
C SER A 25 2.60 -3.46 -8.97
N THR A 26 1.42 -2.89 -8.73
CA THR A 26 0.27 -3.59 -8.15
C THR A 26 -0.68 -4.04 -9.24
N THR A 27 -1.05 -5.32 -9.25
CA THR A 27 -2.10 -5.85 -10.12
C THR A 27 -3.29 -6.27 -9.27
N GLU A 28 -4.49 -5.80 -9.64
CA GLU A 28 -5.73 -6.09 -8.91
C GLU A 28 -6.62 -7.04 -9.71
N ARG A 29 -7.20 -8.04 -9.05
CA ARG A 29 -8.17 -8.97 -9.65
C ARG A 29 -9.42 -9.07 -8.79
N THR A 30 -10.56 -8.78 -9.39
CA THR A 30 -11.87 -8.88 -8.72
C THR A 30 -12.37 -10.32 -8.72
N VAL A 31 -12.71 -10.85 -7.54
CA VAL A 31 -13.24 -12.21 -7.36
C VAL A 31 -14.44 -12.20 -6.42
N TYR A 32 -15.26 -13.26 -6.49
CA TYR A 32 -16.41 -13.43 -5.62
C TYR A 32 -16.01 -14.24 -4.38
N ALA A 33 -16.39 -13.75 -3.21
CA ALA A 33 -16.06 -14.36 -1.93
C ALA A 33 -17.29 -14.55 -1.03
N ASN A 34 -17.19 -15.51 -0.12
CA ASN A 34 -18.05 -15.59 1.05
C ASN A 34 -17.30 -15.03 2.26
N GLU A 35 -17.87 -14.01 2.90
CA GLU A 35 -17.33 -13.47 4.15
C GLU A 35 -17.72 -14.35 5.34
N TYR A 36 -16.74 -14.58 6.22
CA TYR A 36 -16.86 -15.29 7.48
C TYR A 36 -16.33 -14.42 8.61
N TYR A 37 -16.91 -14.58 9.79
CA TYR A 37 -16.44 -13.95 11.02
C TYR A 37 -15.23 -14.70 11.56
N VAL A 38 -14.24 -13.96 12.06
CA VAL A 38 -13.11 -14.51 12.81
C VAL A 38 -13.62 -15.10 14.12
N SER A 39 -13.25 -16.35 14.40
CA SER A 39 -13.66 -17.02 15.63
C SER A 39 -12.84 -16.55 16.84
N GLN A 40 -13.42 -16.61 18.05
CA GLN A 40 -12.74 -16.22 19.28
C GLN A 40 -11.42 -16.97 19.49
N SER A 41 -11.35 -18.24 19.08
CA SER A 41 -10.13 -19.05 19.14
C SER A 41 -9.02 -18.57 18.21
N GLU A 42 -9.36 -18.01 17.04
CA GLU A 42 -8.37 -17.39 16.14
C GLU A 42 -7.84 -16.08 16.69
N PHE A 43 -8.68 -15.28 17.36
CA PHE A 43 -8.25 -14.06 18.03
C PHE A 43 -7.18 -14.35 19.11
N TYR A 44 -7.41 -15.37 19.95
CA TYR A 44 -6.43 -15.78 20.96
C TYR A 44 -5.12 -16.32 20.36
N ASN A 45 -5.20 -17.17 19.33
CA ASN A 45 -4.00 -17.72 18.68
C ASN A 45 -3.18 -16.64 17.97
N ALA A 46 -3.84 -15.63 17.41
CA ALA A 46 -3.18 -14.55 16.70
C ALA A 46 -2.60 -13.49 17.64
N ALA A 47 -3.22 -13.24 18.81
CA ALA A 47 -2.66 -12.37 19.85
C ALA A 47 -1.29 -12.85 20.36
N VAL A 48 -1.01 -14.15 20.33
CA VAL A 48 0.30 -14.72 20.66
C VAL A 48 1.36 -14.37 19.59
N ALA A 49 0.93 -14.12 18.36
CA ALA A 49 1.78 -13.77 17.22
C ALA A 49 1.73 -12.26 16.88
N ASP A 50 1.13 -11.43 17.74
CA ASP A 50 0.85 -9.99 17.50
C ASP A 50 0.06 -9.71 16.22
N LEU A 51 -0.69 -10.69 15.72
CA LEU A 51 -1.56 -10.58 14.55
C LEU A 51 -3.01 -10.32 15.01
N LYS A 52 -3.73 -9.44 14.30
CA LYS A 52 -5.12 -9.07 14.58
C LYS A 52 -6.05 -9.49 13.43
N PRO A 53 -6.43 -10.78 13.36
CA PRO A 53 -7.38 -11.26 12.36
C PRO A 53 -8.72 -10.53 12.56
N GLU A 54 -9.19 -9.87 11.50
CA GLU A 54 -10.44 -9.10 11.52
C GLU A 54 -11.53 -9.76 10.67
N LYS A 55 -11.15 -10.33 9.53
CA LYS A 55 -12.10 -10.94 8.57
C LYS A 55 -11.56 -12.24 7.99
N GLN A 56 -12.48 -13.13 7.61
CA GLN A 56 -12.17 -14.30 6.80
C GLN A 56 -12.97 -14.29 5.51
N PHE A 57 -12.33 -14.68 4.41
CA PHE A 57 -12.98 -14.82 3.10
C PHE A 57 -12.77 -16.23 2.57
N GLU A 58 -13.78 -16.79 1.92
CA GLU A 58 -13.69 -18.07 1.21
C GLU A 58 -13.93 -17.85 -0.28
N ILE A 59 -12.92 -18.19 -1.09
CA ILE A 59 -12.93 -18.09 -2.55
C ILE A 59 -12.64 -19.45 -3.19
N TYR A 60 -12.84 -19.58 -4.49
CA TYR A 60 -12.41 -20.80 -5.18
C TYR A 60 -10.88 -20.86 -5.24
N SER A 61 -10.32 -22.05 -5.01
CA SER A 61 -8.88 -22.23 -4.96
C SER A 61 -8.17 -21.89 -6.27
N TYR A 62 -8.85 -21.96 -7.43
CA TYR A 62 -8.28 -21.58 -8.71
C TYR A 62 -8.23 -20.06 -8.94
N GLU A 63 -8.98 -19.27 -8.15
CA GLU A 63 -8.97 -17.81 -8.24
C GLU A 63 -7.86 -17.17 -7.40
N TYR A 64 -7.32 -17.90 -6.43
CA TYR A 64 -6.25 -17.46 -5.55
C TYR A 64 -4.89 -17.81 -6.15
N GLN A 65 -4.01 -16.81 -6.29
CA GLN A 65 -2.64 -16.94 -6.80
C GLN A 65 -1.63 -16.43 -5.77
N ASP A 66 -1.84 -16.77 -4.49
CA ASP A 66 -0.98 -16.37 -3.38
C ASP A 66 -0.81 -14.84 -3.27
N GLU A 67 -1.88 -14.08 -3.57
CA GLU A 67 -1.85 -12.64 -3.42
C GLU A 67 -1.67 -12.24 -1.95
N PRO A 68 -0.71 -11.35 -1.65
CA PRO A 68 -0.37 -10.97 -0.27
C PRO A 68 -1.43 -10.07 0.37
N LYS A 69 -2.24 -9.37 -0.45
CA LYS A 69 -3.20 -8.37 0.01
C LYS A 69 -4.54 -8.55 -0.70
N LEU A 70 -5.59 -8.06 -0.07
CA LEU A 70 -6.90 -7.93 -0.68
C LEU A 70 -7.61 -6.66 -0.23
N GLU A 71 -8.52 -6.16 -1.05
CA GLU A 71 -9.43 -5.06 -0.71
C GLU A 71 -10.87 -5.57 -0.64
N HIS A 72 -11.58 -5.18 0.42
CA HIS A 72 -13.01 -5.41 0.57
C HIS A 72 -13.66 -4.14 1.12
N ASP A 73 -14.72 -3.67 0.46
CA ASP A 73 -15.49 -2.48 0.88
C ASP A 73 -14.61 -1.22 1.11
N GLY A 74 -13.64 -0.99 0.22
CA GLY A 74 -12.69 0.13 0.29
C GLY A 74 -11.64 0.03 1.39
N LYS A 75 -11.56 -1.10 2.10
CA LYS A 75 -10.54 -1.36 3.13
C LYS A 75 -9.56 -2.41 2.64
N VAL A 76 -8.27 -2.17 2.85
CA VAL A 76 -7.20 -3.11 2.50
C VAL A 76 -6.87 -4.00 3.67
N TYR A 77 -6.69 -5.28 3.39
CA TYR A 77 -6.36 -6.32 4.33
C TYR A 77 -5.11 -7.07 3.87
N ASN A 78 -4.27 -7.46 4.83
CA ASN A 78 -3.16 -8.40 4.61
C ASN A 78 -3.68 -9.82 4.76
N VAL A 79 -3.30 -10.71 3.83
CA VAL A 79 -3.58 -12.14 3.97
C VAL A 79 -2.51 -12.74 4.88
N ILE A 80 -2.89 -13.07 6.11
CA ILE A 80 -1.96 -13.57 7.13
C ILE A 80 -1.95 -15.11 7.22
N ARG A 81 -3.01 -15.77 6.70
CA ARG A 81 -3.11 -17.23 6.68
C ARG A 81 -4.05 -17.69 5.59
N THR A 82 -3.72 -18.82 4.96
CA THR A 82 -4.54 -19.48 3.96
C THR A 82 -4.80 -20.94 4.35
N GLU A 83 -6.03 -21.41 4.15
CA GLU A 83 -6.43 -22.79 4.41
C GLU A 83 -7.16 -23.34 3.20
N LYS A 84 -6.57 -24.33 2.53
CA LYS A 84 -7.22 -25.03 1.42
C LYS A 84 -8.20 -26.08 1.94
N ARG A 85 -9.45 -26.03 1.47
CA ARG A 85 -10.54 -26.95 1.82
C ARG A 85 -11.23 -27.44 0.54
N GLY A 86 -10.63 -28.46 -0.08
CA GLY A 86 -11.10 -29.00 -1.36
C GLY A 86 -10.89 -27.98 -2.49
N ASP A 87 -11.99 -27.58 -3.15
CA ASP A 87 -11.99 -26.63 -4.27
C ASP A 87 -12.03 -25.16 -3.82
N LYS A 88 -12.00 -24.92 -2.51
CA LYS A 88 -12.07 -23.58 -1.93
C LYS A 88 -10.87 -23.30 -1.05
N THR A 89 -10.48 -22.04 -0.99
CA THR A 89 -9.44 -21.54 -0.11
C THR A 89 -10.05 -20.53 0.84
N ARG A 90 -9.81 -20.70 2.13
CA ARG A 90 -10.14 -19.72 3.17
C ARG A 90 -8.93 -18.84 3.45
N LEU A 91 -9.14 -17.54 3.39
CA LEU A 91 -8.16 -16.51 3.66
C LEU A 91 -8.51 -15.86 4.99
N THR A 92 -7.59 -15.90 5.95
CA THR A 92 -7.69 -15.11 7.18
C THR A 92 -6.92 -13.81 6.98
N CYS A 93 -7.58 -12.70 7.27
CA CYS A 93 -7.14 -11.40 6.88
C CYS A 93 -7.06 -10.47 8.09
N GLU A 94 -5.96 -9.72 8.16
CA GLU A 94 -5.75 -8.65 9.12
C GLU A 94 -6.01 -7.32 8.44
N ARG A 95 -6.78 -6.43 9.08
CA ARG A 95 -7.01 -5.10 8.53
C ARG A 95 -5.70 -4.33 8.57
N ILE A 96 -5.27 -3.85 7.40
CA ILE A 96 -4.23 -2.84 7.36
C ILE A 96 -4.92 -1.56 7.82
N ILE A 97 -4.63 -1.17 9.05
CA ILE A 97 -4.81 0.22 9.44
C ILE A 97 -3.69 0.95 8.72
N ALA A 98 -3.93 1.31 7.46
CA ALA A 98 -3.22 2.45 6.95
C ALA A 98 -3.63 3.57 7.91
N ASP A 99 -2.71 4.00 8.78
CA ASP A 99 -2.80 5.37 9.27
C ASP A 99 -3.17 6.21 8.03
N GLU A 100 -4.17 7.07 8.13
CA GLU A 100 -4.66 7.92 7.03
C GLU A 100 -3.58 8.90 6.49
N THR A 101 -2.31 8.60 6.72
CA THR A 101 -1.08 9.23 6.27
C THR A 101 -0.29 8.32 5.30
N GLY A 102 -0.88 7.23 4.81
CA GLY A 102 -0.12 6.04 4.40
C GLY A 102 -0.26 5.55 2.96
N SER A 103 -0.62 6.36 1.97
CA SER A 103 -0.03 6.13 0.63
C SER A 103 1.44 6.51 0.71
N ALA A 104 2.22 5.70 1.43
CA ALA A 104 3.63 5.89 1.63
C ALA A 104 4.30 5.79 0.27
N LYS A 105 4.45 6.94 -0.38
CA LYS A 105 5.64 7.23 -1.15
C LYS A 105 6.78 6.81 -0.22
N LEU A 106 7.49 5.72 -0.53
CA LEU A 106 8.56 5.12 0.28
C LEU A 106 9.81 6.03 0.28
N VAL A 107 9.60 7.31 0.55
CA VAL A 107 10.62 8.34 0.73
C VAL A 107 10.32 8.96 2.08
N ASP A 108 11.28 8.89 2.99
CA ASP A 108 11.19 9.49 4.31
C ASP A 108 10.75 10.96 4.15
N HIS A 109 9.62 11.35 4.76
CA HIS A 109 9.15 12.74 4.74
C HIS A 109 10.26 13.71 5.14
N LYS A 110 11.12 13.32 6.09
CA LYS A 110 12.28 14.11 6.50
C LYS A 110 13.26 14.30 5.34
N LEU A 111 13.54 13.25 4.56
CA LEU A 111 14.42 13.32 3.39
C LEU A 111 13.86 14.26 2.31
N VAL A 112 12.55 14.23 2.07
CA VAL A 112 11.88 15.10 1.10
C VAL A 112 11.96 16.56 1.52
N GLN A 113 11.71 16.85 2.80
CA GLN A 113 11.83 18.20 3.34
C GLN A 113 13.30 18.68 3.37
N ASP A 114 14.25 17.78 3.63
CA ASP A 114 15.70 18.12 3.61
C ASP A 114 16.18 18.44 2.19
N LEU A 115 15.68 17.71 1.19
CA LEU A 115 15.96 18.01 -0.22
C LEU A 115 15.39 19.38 -0.62
N LYS A 116 14.13 19.66 -0.22
CA LYS A 116 13.53 20.97 -0.44
C LYS A 116 14.37 22.09 0.18
N ALA A 117 14.76 21.94 1.45
CA ALA A 117 15.57 22.91 2.15
C ALA A 117 16.95 23.13 1.48
N LEU A 118 17.56 22.07 0.96
CA LEU A 118 18.80 22.18 0.20
C LEU A 118 18.63 23.01 -1.08
N VAL A 119 17.56 22.78 -1.84
CA VAL A 119 17.29 23.56 -3.06
C VAL A 119 17.00 25.02 -2.74
N GLU A 120 16.21 25.29 -1.70
CA GLU A 120 15.97 26.66 -1.22
C GLU A 120 17.28 27.35 -0.79
N THR A 121 18.19 26.62 -0.14
CA THR A 121 19.51 27.13 0.25
C THR A 121 20.35 27.50 -0.98
N ILE A 122 20.33 26.66 -2.02
CA ILE A 122 21.04 26.94 -3.28
C ILE A 122 20.45 28.19 -3.96
N LEU A 123 19.12 28.34 -4.01
CA LEU A 123 18.48 29.52 -4.60
C LEU A 123 18.72 30.82 -3.82
N ALA A 124 19.03 30.70 -2.52
CA ALA A 124 19.38 31.82 -1.65
C ALA A 124 20.89 32.18 -1.70
N ASP A 125 21.72 31.35 -2.34
CA ASP A 125 23.16 31.56 -2.43
C ASP A 125 23.47 32.78 -3.32
N PRO A 126 24.23 33.78 -2.83
CA PRO A 126 24.59 34.98 -3.60
C PRO A 126 25.48 34.69 -4.82
N ASP A 127 26.16 33.55 -4.88
CA ASP A 127 27.00 33.15 -6.02
C ASP A 127 26.18 32.48 -7.15
N VAL A 128 24.90 32.18 -6.91
CA VAL A 128 24.00 31.63 -7.93
C VAL A 128 23.49 32.75 -8.84
N THR A 129 23.99 32.77 -10.07
CA THR A 129 23.60 33.73 -11.10
C THR A 129 22.37 33.25 -11.84
N ILE A 130 21.19 33.64 -11.36
CA ILE A 130 19.90 33.37 -11.98
C ILE A 130 19.14 34.68 -12.21
N THR A 131 18.38 34.77 -13.31
CA THR A 131 17.53 35.95 -13.52
C THR A 131 16.42 36.00 -12.47
N PRO A 132 15.92 37.19 -12.08
CA PRO A 132 14.82 37.30 -11.12
C PRO A 132 13.54 36.58 -11.58
N GLU A 133 13.31 36.55 -12.90
CA GLU A 133 12.16 35.89 -13.53
C GLU A 133 12.27 34.37 -13.42
N ASP A 134 13.44 33.81 -13.75
CA ASP A 134 13.70 32.37 -13.62
C ASP A 134 13.65 31.94 -12.15
N LYS A 135 14.24 32.73 -11.24
CA LYS A 135 14.19 32.45 -9.79
C LYS A 135 12.76 32.33 -9.28
N ALA A 136 11.89 33.29 -9.64
CA ALA A 136 10.50 33.25 -9.25
C ALA A 136 9.74 32.04 -9.83
N ALA A 137 10.07 31.63 -11.07
CA ALA A 137 9.51 30.44 -11.69
C ALA A 137 9.92 29.16 -10.94
N TYR A 138 11.21 29.01 -10.58
CA TYR A 138 11.70 27.87 -9.81
C TYR A 138 11.09 27.80 -8.40
N GLU A 139 10.95 28.93 -7.71
CA GLU A 139 10.31 28.98 -6.39
C GLU A 139 8.83 28.55 -6.46
N ALA A 140 8.10 29.01 -7.49
CA ALA A 140 6.71 28.60 -7.70
C ALA A 140 6.59 27.10 -8.03
N GLU A 141 7.51 26.56 -8.82
CA GLU A 141 7.54 25.15 -9.17
C GLU A 141 7.91 24.27 -7.96
N LEU A 142 8.86 24.70 -7.12
CA LEU A 142 9.19 24.02 -5.86
C LEU A 142 7.97 23.91 -4.94
N VAL A 143 7.22 25.01 -4.77
CA VAL A 143 5.99 24.99 -3.97
C VAL A 143 5.01 23.95 -4.53
N ASN A 144 4.80 23.91 -5.84
CA ASN A 144 3.89 22.99 -6.51
C ASN A 144 4.32 21.51 -6.40
N VAL A 145 5.62 21.22 -6.61
CA VAL A 145 6.17 19.86 -6.59
C VAL A 145 6.10 19.23 -5.20
N PHE A 146 6.26 20.06 -4.15
CA PHE A 146 6.19 19.61 -2.76
C PHE A 146 4.79 19.72 -2.12
N VAL A 147 3.73 20.08 -2.88
CA VAL A 147 2.36 20.06 -2.35
C VAL A 147 1.93 18.62 -2.02
N GLY A 148 1.48 18.39 -0.79
CA GLY A 148 0.98 17.08 -0.36
C GLY A 148 2.08 16.03 -0.17
N TRP A 149 3.32 16.48 0.03
CA TRP A 149 4.35 15.70 0.72
C TRP A 149 4.36 16.06 2.19
#